data_AF-A0A5C4T3I6-F1
#
_entry.id   AF-A0A5C4T3I6-F1
#
_cell.length_a   1.000
_cell.length_b   1.000
_cell.length_c   1.000
_cell.angle_alpha   90.00
_cell.angle_beta   90.00
_cell.angle_gamma   90.00
#
_symmetry.space_group_name_H-M   'P 1'
#
loop_
_entity.id
_entity.type
_entity.pdbx_description
1 polymer ?
#
loop_
_entity_poly.entity_id
_entity_poly.type
_entity_poly.pdbx_seq_one_letter_code
_entity_poly.pdbx_strand_id
1 'polypeptide(L)'
;MSLIERTNHETLRIMTSNVWGNCGDQPIANRDDKLADVFLRYRPDILGLQEVSAKVRREQVSIFDLLDSQYAEVAVDIEPRSNNYTPLLYLKEKFTVLRCGFHCYSGLNDSNSKSVTWAVFACKSSGNRFAVCNTHFYWKDDDAGKEARISNSKELVDVVAAIMPIRQIPVLCMGDFNCRASSDPIRILLDNGFADARSAATVRTSDSNAHHPYPEWDEALQIFANGPAPTGEYAQAIDHIFYAVGTASIFVYETIDCQDALDASDHCPVYVDLSFREVAATSPPIASLAPEALHICWMTDLHLVDAVAGQPQAEGAIRGNRHYYAAMQKLRQAVDTINKEQPDFVICTGDITDRVQPLASFQEEWERIVAPKDLVIGNHDLDNGYRSLVEQLGYATRPVVAGSVFNRSLSLRKGALRVRLLLLDTNIGEDGAHRVGTSEGALQEEAIAWLEQEMRTCPEALVLLFSHHGMAGPTKYFHQPDVTRYYAMVDRVAEAKPELRLLHCAGHHHVHPLAEILVRTPYDSFINGVAMISESSSFMHVLSIAQDGTWTLSYRELRTEGDDG
;
A
#
# COMPACT_ATOMS: atom_id res chain seq x y z
N MET A 1 36.38 10.68 -6.57
CA MET A 1 36.12 10.72 -8.02
C MET A 1 35.34 11.98 -8.38
N SER A 2 35.25 12.35 -9.67
CA SER A 2 34.37 13.42 -10.14
C SER A 2 32.91 12.95 -10.13
N LEU A 3 31.99 13.83 -9.73
CA LEU A 3 30.53 13.61 -9.79
C LEU A 3 30.12 13.01 -11.14
N ILE A 4 29.41 11.87 -11.13
CA ILE A 4 28.80 11.35 -12.35
C ILE A 4 27.58 12.20 -12.69
N GLU A 5 27.66 12.93 -13.80
CA GLU A 5 26.56 13.75 -14.30
C GLU A 5 25.41 12.86 -14.82
N ARG A 6 24.19 13.16 -14.38
CA ARG A 6 22.96 12.56 -14.90
C ARG A 6 22.65 13.22 -16.25
N THR A 7 22.94 12.55 -17.35
CA THR A 7 22.69 13.10 -18.71
C THR A 7 21.23 12.92 -19.17
N ASN A 8 20.43 12.12 -18.46
CA ASN A 8 19.01 11.92 -18.73
C ASN A 8 18.15 12.53 -17.62
N HIS A 9 17.18 13.38 -18.00
CA HIS A 9 16.26 14.05 -17.07
C HIS A 9 15.30 13.09 -16.35
N GLU A 10 15.11 11.87 -16.86
CA GLU A 10 14.30 10.82 -16.24
C GLU A 10 15.05 10.00 -15.18
N THR A 11 16.36 10.16 -15.08
CA THR A 11 17.18 9.46 -14.09
C THR A 11 16.97 10.06 -12.70
N LEU A 12 16.62 9.19 -11.76
CA LEU A 12 16.52 9.52 -10.34
C LEU A 12 17.76 9.05 -9.59
N ARG A 13 18.20 9.86 -8.63
CA ARG A 13 19.25 9.54 -7.67
C ARG A 13 18.62 9.27 -6.31
N ILE A 14 18.77 8.06 -5.80
CA ILE A 14 18.25 7.64 -4.50
C ILE A 14 19.43 7.37 -3.57
N MET A 15 19.49 8.02 -2.41
CA MET A 15 20.63 7.99 -1.50
C MET A 15 20.22 7.60 -0.09
N THR A 16 21.06 6.80 0.58
CA THR A 16 20.98 6.46 2.00
C THR A 16 22.25 6.88 2.73
N SER A 17 22.13 7.37 3.96
CA SER A 17 23.26 7.77 4.80
C SER A 17 22.94 7.64 6.29
N ASN A 18 23.71 6.84 7.02
CA ASN A 18 23.74 6.92 8.48
C ASN A 18 24.50 8.20 8.87
N VAL A 19 23.97 9.00 9.81
CA VAL A 19 24.55 10.29 10.19
C VAL A 19 25.34 10.25 11.50
N TRP A 20 25.47 9.07 12.12
CA TRP A 20 26.11 8.90 13.43
C TRP A 20 25.51 9.85 14.49
N GLY A 21 24.18 9.86 14.59
CA GLY A 21 23.47 10.70 15.54
C GLY A 21 23.21 10.02 16.89
N ASN A 22 23.35 8.69 16.99
CA ASN A 22 23.33 7.95 18.26
C ASN A 22 24.72 7.94 18.93
N CYS A 23 25.40 9.08 18.91
CA CYS A 23 26.80 9.25 19.29
C CYS A 23 27.05 9.45 20.80
N GLY A 24 26.02 9.28 21.65
CA GLY A 24 26.13 9.50 23.10
C GLY A 24 26.56 10.93 23.45
N ASP A 25 27.65 11.06 24.19
CA ASP A 25 28.17 12.36 24.64
C ASP A 25 28.94 13.13 23.55
N GLN A 26 29.38 12.45 22.48
CA GLN A 26 30.15 13.08 21.39
C GLN A 26 29.34 14.18 20.69
N PRO A 27 29.92 15.35 20.38
CA PRO A 27 29.18 16.43 19.73
C PRO A 27 28.75 16.09 18.29
N ILE A 28 27.77 16.83 17.77
CA ILE A 28 27.47 16.81 16.32
C ILE A 28 28.50 17.67 15.58
N ALA A 29 28.76 18.90 16.07
CA ALA A 29 29.77 19.81 15.55
C ALA A 29 29.66 20.01 14.02
N ASN A 30 30.77 19.98 13.29
CA ASN A 30 30.85 20.21 11.85
C ASN A 30 30.29 19.08 10.97
N ARG A 31 29.75 18.00 11.57
CA ARG A 31 29.31 16.81 10.81
C ARG A 31 28.05 17.10 10.00
N ASP A 32 27.12 17.88 10.53
CA ASP A 32 25.92 18.31 9.80
C ASP A 32 26.27 19.19 8.59
N ASP A 33 27.20 20.14 8.75
CA ASP A 33 27.68 20.98 7.64
C ASP A 33 28.32 20.14 6.53
N LYS A 34 29.21 19.22 6.90
CA LYS A 34 29.91 18.34 5.95
C LYS A 34 28.94 17.44 5.19
N LEU A 35 28.00 16.78 5.88
CA LEU A 35 26.98 15.96 5.20
C LEU A 35 26.05 16.79 4.34
N ALA A 36 25.63 17.98 4.80
CA ALA A 36 24.83 18.89 3.98
C ALA A 36 25.56 19.28 2.69
N ASP A 37 26.86 19.59 2.77
CA ASP A 37 27.69 19.87 1.59
C ASP A 37 27.75 18.68 0.63
N VAL A 38 27.89 17.46 1.15
CA VAL A 38 27.83 16.24 0.32
C VAL A 38 26.46 16.13 -0.35
N PHE A 39 25.37 16.26 0.41
CA PHE A 39 24.02 16.11 -0.14
C PHE A 39 23.67 17.19 -1.16
N LEU A 40 24.09 18.43 -0.95
CA LEU A 40 23.89 19.52 -1.91
C LEU A 40 24.74 19.35 -3.17
N ARG A 41 25.96 18.79 -3.03
CA ARG A 41 26.87 18.51 -4.16
C ARG A 41 26.37 17.36 -5.03
N TYR A 42 25.92 16.26 -4.43
CA TYR A 42 25.44 15.09 -5.17
C TYR A 42 23.95 15.17 -5.53
N ARG A 43 23.21 16.04 -4.83
CA ARG A 43 21.80 16.41 -5.05
C ARG A 43 20.89 15.19 -5.32
N PRO A 44 20.77 14.24 -4.36
CA PRO A 44 19.86 13.11 -4.50
C PRO A 44 18.42 13.58 -4.65
N ASP A 45 17.60 12.84 -5.38
CA ASP A 45 16.17 13.13 -5.53
C ASP A 45 15.40 12.77 -4.25
N ILE A 46 15.73 11.61 -3.68
CA ILE A 46 15.27 11.13 -2.37
C ILE A 46 16.49 10.78 -1.53
N LEU A 47 16.50 11.22 -0.28
CA LEU A 47 17.56 10.99 0.71
C LEU A 47 16.95 10.35 1.97
N GLY A 48 17.43 9.18 2.36
CA GLY A 48 17.10 8.58 3.66
C GLY A 48 18.26 8.70 4.62
N LEU A 49 17.94 9.12 5.84
CA LEU A 49 18.92 9.25 6.91
C LEU A 49 18.65 8.21 7.99
N GLN A 50 19.70 7.66 8.60
CA GLN A 50 19.59 6.81 9.80
C GLN A 50 20.28 7.48 10.99
N GLU A 51 19.89 7.07 12.19
CA GLU A 51 20.38 7.62 13.47
C GLU A 51 20.07 9.11 13.70
N VAL A 52 19.01 9.64 13.10
CA VAL A 52 18.62 11.04 13.34
C VAL A 52 17.99 11.19 14.74
N SER A 53 18.86 11.27 15.74
CA SER A 53 18.46 11.33 17.13
C SER A 53 17.86 12.69 17.50
N ALA A 54 17.22 12.75 18.68
CA ALA A 54 16.79 14.01 19.27
C ALA A 54 17.96 14.98 19.54
N LYS A 55 19.23 14.52 19.53
CA LYS A 55 20.41 15.39 19.61
C LYS A 55 20.61 16.13 18.29
N VAL A 56 20.68 15.39 17.17
CA VAL A 56 20.81 15.96 15.81
C VAL A 56 19.73 17.01 15.55
N ARG A 57 18.47 16.70 15.90
CA ARG A 57 17.35 17.62 15.67
C ARG A 57 17.33 18.86 16.58
N ARG A 58 18.12 18.90 17.64
CA ARG A 58 18.18 20.02 18.59
C ARG A 58 19.40 20.91 18.41
N GLU A 59 20.29 20.58 17.47
CA GLU A 59 21.37 21.49 17.08
C GLU A 59 20.78 22.85 16.68
N GLN A 60 21.51 23.94 16.96
CA GLN A 60 21.04 25.29 16.67
C GLN A 60 20.78 25.49 15.17
N VAL A 61 21.59 24.84 14.34
CA VAL A 61 21.43 24.71 12.90
C VAL A 61 21.63 23.23 12.60
N SER A 62 20.53 22.51 12.40
CA SER A 62 20.57 21.07 12.11
C SER A 62 20.75 20.84 10.60
N ILE A 63 21.10 19.60 10.24
CA ILE A 63 21.13 19.17 8.83
C ILE A 63 19.83 19.46 8.07
N PHE A 64 18.67 19.49 8.74
CA PHE A 64 17.39 19.84 8.12
C PHE A 64 17.33 21.33 7.75
N ASP A 65 17.83 22.20 8.62
CA ASP A 65 17.88 23.65 8.37
C ASP A 65 18.82 23.98 7.21
N LEU A 66 19.96 23.28 7.12
CA LEU A 66 20.93 23.42 6.05
C LEU A 66 20.36 22.99 4.68
N LEU A 67 19.47 22.00 4.67
CA LEU A 67 18.88 21.45 3.44
C LEU A 67 17.52 22.06 3.07
N ASP A 68 16.88 22.84 3.95
CA ASP A 68 15.50 23.30 3.79
C ASP A 68 15.27 24.14 2.51
N SER A 69 16.31 24.79 2.00
CA SER A 69 16.19 25.54 0.73
C SER A 69 15.77 24.66 -0.47
N GLN A 70 16.09 23.35 -0.45
CA GLN A 70 15.84 22.43 -1.57
C GLN A 70 15.03 21.20 -1.18
N TYR A 71 15.15 20.73 0.06
CA TYR A 71 14.59 19.46 0.51
C TYR A 71 13.50 19.65 1.55
N ALA A 72 12.43 18.85 1.45
CA ALA A 72 11.45 18.69 2.52
C ALA A 72 11.61 17.30 3.15
N GLU A 73 11.46 17.21 4.48
CA GLU A 73 11.27 15.94 5.18
C GLU A 73 9.81 15.46 5.00
N VAL A 74 9.63 14.15 4.83
CA VAL A 74 8.32 13.49 4.80
C VAL A 74 7.63 13.65 6.15
N ALA A 75 6.45 14.24 6.16
CA ALA A 75 5.66 14.49 7.37
C ALA A 75 4.84 13.26 7.77
N VAL A 76 5.46 12.35 8.53
CA VAL A 76 4.79 11.18 9.13
C VAL A 76 4.14 11.54 10.47
N ASP A 77 3.06 10.82 10.81
CA ASP A 77 2.33 10.99 12.08
C ASP A 77 3.07 10.29 13.23
N ILE A 78 4.03 11.02 13.81
CA ILE A 78 4.82 10.57 14.97
C ILE A 78 5.05 11.75 15.91
N GLU A 79 4.66 11.58 17.17
CA GLU A 79 4.76 12.62 18.18
C GLU A 79 5.56 12.16 19.42
N PRO A 80 6.61 12.90 19.82
CA PRO A 80 7.23 14.02 19.10
C PRO A 80 7.95 13.56 17.82
N ARG A 81 8.05 14.46 16.82
CA ARG A 81 8.81 14.23 15.57
C ARG A 81 10.25 13.76 15.79
N SER A 82 10.84 14.12 16.94
CA SER A 82 12.18 13.67 17.35
C SER A 82 12.31 12.17 17.56
N ASN A 83 11.21 11.42 17.56
CA ASN A 83 11.21 9.97 17.59
C ASN A 83 11.41 9.32 16.22
N ASN A 84 11.45 10.11 15.12
CA ASN A 84 11.78 9.58 13.82
C ASN A 84 13.29 9.60 13.59
N TYR A 85 13.94 8.45 13.82
CA TYR A 85 15.37 8.23 13.61
C TYR A 85 15.73 7.82 12.18
N THR A 86 14.72 7.54 11.34
CA THR A 86 14.89 7.06 9.95
C THR A 86 14.21 7.96 8.91
N PRO A 87 14.33 9.30 8.98
CA PRO A 87 13.54 10.20 8.14
C PRO A 87 13.90 10.08 6.66
N LEU A 88 12.91 10.43 5.82
CA LEU A 88 13.06 10.59 4.37
C LEU A 88 12.99 12.08 4.03
N LEU A 89 13.91 12.55 3.19
CA LEU A 89 13.91 13.86 2.58
C LEU A 89 13.78 13.73 1.06
N TYR A 90 13.16 14.73 0.41
CA TYR A 90 12.95 14.75 -1.04
C TYR A 90 13.08 16.16 -1.61
N LEU A 91 13.50 16.27 -2.88
CA LEU A 91 13.55 17.55 -3.58
C LEU A 91 12.14 18.15 -3.75
N LYS A 92 11.89 19.29 -3.11
CA LYS A 92 10.57 19.97 -3.09
C LYS A 92 10.06 20.27 -4.49
N GLU A 93 10.95 20.64 -5.40
CA GLU A 93 10.59 21.03 -6.77
C GLU A 93 10.15 19.84 -7.64
N LYS A 94 10.56 18.61 -7.31
CA LYS A 94 10.35 17.42 -8.15
C LYS A 94 9.20 16.54 -7.68
N PHE A 95 8.91 16.48 -6.38
CA PHE A 95 7.98 15.48 -5.85
C PHE A 95 6.90 16.04 -4.94
N THR A 96 5.76 15.35 -4.95
CA THR A 96 4.68 15.48 -3.97
C THR A 96 4.55 14.17 -3.21
N VAL A 97 4.41 14.21 -1.89
CA VAL A 97 4.11 13.02 -1.08
C VAL A 97 2.62 12.74 -1.15
N LEU A 98 2.24 11.55 -1.63
CA LEU A 98 0.85 11.11 -1.74
C LEU A 98 0.38 10.38 -0.48
N ARG A 99 1.24 9.50 0.03
CA ARG A 99 1.04 8.73 1.27
C ARG A 99 2.38 8.58 1.94
N CYS A 100 2.36 8.46 3.26
CA CYS A 100 3.54 8.12 4.02
C CYS A 100 3.13 7.38 5.29
N GLY A 101 4.11 6.79 5.94
CA GLY A 101 3.92 6.16 7.22
C GLY A 101 5.24 5.89 7.90
N PHE A 102 5.12 5.58 9.18
CA PHE A 102 6.23 5.24 10.05
C PHE A 102 5.85 3.96 10.77
N HIS A 103 6.80 3.03 10.85
CA HIS A 103 6.66 1.80 11.61
C HIS A 103 7.88 1.62 12.51
N CYS A 104 7.66 1.61 13.81
CA CYS A 104 8.68 1.23 14.78
C CYS A 104 8.71 -0.29 14.89
N TYR A 105 9.87 -0.91 14.69
CA TYR A 105 9.95 -2.36 14.73
C TYR A 105 9.66 -2.91 16.12
N SER A 106 8.98 -4.05 16.15
CA SER A 106 8.68 -4.79 17.37
C SER A 106 9.92 -5.50 17.92
N GLY A 107 9.89 -5.82 19.22
CA GLY A 107 10.98 -6.54 19.88
C GLY A 107 12.13 -5.64 20.32
N LEU A 108 13.38 -6.09 20.10
CA LEU A 108 14.56 -5.35 20.55
C LEU A 108 14.69 -4.03 19.80
N ASN A 109 14.63 -2.94 20.55
CA ASN A 109 14.71 -1.59 20.03
C ASN A 109 15.40 -0.70 21.06
N ASP A 110 16.40 0.08 20.62
CA ASP A 110 17.04 1.12 21.41
C ASP A 110 16.32 2.44 21.20
N SER A 111 15.40 2.76 22.10
CA SER A 111 14.74 4.07 22.14
C SER A 111 13.97 4.41 20.87
N ASN A 112 13.28 3.42 20.30
CA ASN A 112 12.50 3.51 19.06
C ASN A 112 13.35 3.89 17.82
N SER A 113 14.68 3.73 17.88
CA SER A 113 15.55 4.07 16.76
C SER A 113 15.44 3.07 15.61
N LYS A 114 15.05 1.82 15.90
CA LYS A 114 14.89 0.77 14.87
C LYS A 114 13.50 0.84 14.27
N SER A 115 13.43 1.30 13.05
CA SER A 115 12.18 1.71 12.42
C SER A 115 12.32 1.75 10.90
N VAL A 116 11.18 1.94 10.23
CA VAL A 116 11.12 2.32 8.82
C VAL A 116 10.19 3.53 8.66
N THR A 117 10.69 4.55 7.95
CA THR A 117 9.85 5.61 7.36
C THR A 117 9.66 5.30 5.89
N TRP A 118 8.43 5.41 5.40
CA TRP A 118 8.12 5.20 3.99
C TRP A 118 7.28 6.32 3.42
N ALA A 119 7.40 6.53 2.11
CA ALA A 119 6.57 7.47 1.38
C ALA A 119 6.31 6.98 -0.05
N VAL A 120 5.10 7.25 -0.53
CA VAL A 120 4.72 7.17 -1.94
C VAL A 120 4.83 8.58 -2.52
N PHE A 121 5.71 8.75 -3.49
CA PHE A 121 5.95 10.00 -4.19
C PHE A 121 5.22 10.03 -5.52
N ALA A 122 4.80 11.21 -5.94
CA ALA A 122 4.44 11.53 -7.32
C ALA A 122 5.44 12.52 -7.90
N CYS A 123 6.00 12.21 -9.06
CA CYS A 123 6.80 13.14 -9.84
C CYS A 123 5.90 14.27 -10.36
N LYS A 124 6.26 15.53 -10.10
CA LYS A 124 5.46 16.69 -10.50
C LYS A 124 5.44 16.90 -12.02
N SER A 125 6.51 16.51 -12.73
CA SER A 125 6.59 16.68 -14.18
C SER A 125 5.83 15.62 -14.97
N SER A 126 5.80 14.37 -14.49
CA SER A 126 5.21 13.25 -15.23
C SER A 126 4.00 12.60 -14.56
N GLY A 127 3.74 12.88 -13.28
CA GLY A 127 2.73 12.17 -12.48
C GLY A 127 3.13 10.75 -12.07
N ASN A 128 4.27 10.24 -12.54
CA ASN A 128 4.75 8.89 -12.21
C ASN A 128 4.94 8.72 -10.71
N ARG A 129 4.59 7.53 -10.20
CA ARG A 129 4.58 7.23 -8.78
C ARG A 129 5.56 6.13 -8.44
N PHE A 130 6.16 6.22 -7.27
CA PHE A 130 7.07 5.23 -6.71
C PHE A 130 7.09 5.35 -5.19
N ALA A 131 7.49 4.29 -4.50
CA ALA A 131 7.67 4.31 -3.06
C ALA A 131 9.13 4.12 -2.67
N VAL A 132 9.51 4.73 -1.55
CA VAL A 132 10.80 4.51 -0.91
C VAL A 132 10.56 4.24 0.57
N CYS A 133 11.20 3.19 1.08
CA CYS A 133 11.30 2.84 2.48
C CYS A 133 12.74 3.10 2.94
N ASN A 134 12.90 3.86 4.01
CA ASN A 134 14.19 4.09 4.67
C ASN A 134 14.19 3.43 6.04
N THR A 135 15.14 2.54 6.31
CA THR A 135 15.15 1.69 7.52
C THR A 135 16.45 1.74 8.31
N HIS A 136 16.38 1.36 9.58
CA HIS A 136 17.53 1.04 10.43
C HIS A 136 17.21 -0.20 11.27
N PHE A 137 17.97 -1.28 11.08
CA PHE A 137 17.80 -2.56 11.78
C PHE A 137 18.62 -2.65 13.07
N TYR A 138 18.32 -3.63 13.91
CA TYR A 138 19.03 -3.85 15.17
C TYR A 138 20.53 -4.17 14.99
N TRP A 139 21.38 -3.47 15.72
CA TRP A 139 22.83 -3.38 15.46
C TRP A 139 23.68 -4.44 16.16
N LYS A 140 23.21 -4.98 17.28
CA LYS A 140 24.04 -5.87 18.10
C LYS A 140 24.26 -7.21 17.38
N ASP A 141 25.51 -7.67 17.35
CA ASP A 141 25.88 -8.96 16.76
C ASP A 141 25.96 -10.08 17.81
N ASP A 142 24.85 -10.27 18.53
CA ASP A 142 24.60 -11.45 19.36
C ASP A 142 23.42 -12.24 18.81
N ASP A 143 23.14 -13.42 19.38
CA ASP A 143 22.06 -14.28 18.86
C ASP A 143 20.69 -13.59 18.94
N ALA A 144 20.43 -12.83 20.00
CA ALA A 144 19.21 -12.04 20.13
C ALA A 144 19.12 -10.95 19.05
N GLY A 145 20.23 -10.29 18.71
CA GLY A 145 20.28 -9.29 17.66
C GLY A 145 20.11 -9.87 16.25
N LYS A 146 20.64 -11.06 15.99
CA LYS A 146 20.41 -11.77 14.71
C LYS A 146 18.92 -12.09 14.52
N GLU A 147 18.27 -12.61 15.55
CA GLU A 147 16.81 -12.86 15.53
C GLU A 147 16.01 -11.56 15.40
N ALA A 148 16.44 -10.47 16.07
CA ALA A 148 15.81 -9.17 15.94
C ALA A 148 15.86 -8.66 14.48
N ARG A 149 17.00 -8.81 13.79
CA ARG A 149 17.11 -8.42 12.37
C ARG A 149 16.22 -9.27 11.45
N ILE A 150 16.04 -10.56 11.75
CA ILE A 150 15.06 -11.42 11.04
C ILE A 150 13.64 -10.87 11.23
N SER A 151 13.28 -10.49 12.46
CA SER A 151 11.97 -9.86 12.74
C SER A 151 11.81 -8.53 12.02
N ASN A 152 12.82 -7.64 12.10
CA ASN A 152 12.80 -6.34 11.42
C ASN A 152 12.61 -6.51 9.91
N SER A 153 13.24 -7.52 9.29
CA SER A 153 13.05 -7.80 7.88
C SER A 153 11.66 -8.29 7.53
N LYS A 154 11.04 -9.14 8.37
CA LYS A 154 9.64 -9.58 8.15
C LYS A 154 8.68 -8.40 8.25
N GLU A 155 8.84 -7.56 9.27
CA GLU A 155 8.04 -6.35 9.44
C GLU A 155 8.26 -5.35 8.30
N LEU A 156 9.48 -5.20 7.78
CA LEU A 156 9.74 -4.40 6.57
C LEU A 156 9.00 -4.96 5.35
N VAL A 157 9.00 -6.30 5.17
CA VAL A 157 8.23 -6.95 4.11
C VAL A 157 6.74 -6.70 4.30
N ASP A 158 6.21 -6.75 5.52
CA ASP A 158 4.80 -6.46 5.80
C ASP A 158 4.44 -4.98 5.48
N VAL A 159 5.31 -4.04 5.86
CA VAL A 159 5.17 -2.62 5.49
C VAL A 159 5.15 -2.46 3.97
N VAL A 160 6.10 -3.08 3.27
CA VAL A 160 6.15 -3.09 1.81
C VAL A 160 4.89 -3.74 1.23
N ALA A 161 4.42 -4.85 1.76
CA ALA A 161 3.23 -5.55 1.32
C ALA A 161 1.95 -4.73 1.55
N ALA A 162 1.95 -3.77 2.48
CA ALA A 162 0.88 -2.78 2.65
C ALA A 162 0.99 -1.59 1.67
N ILE A 163 2.20 -1.31 1.14
CA ILE A 163 2.46 -0.26 0.14
C ILE A 163 2.21 -0.77 -1.28
N MET A 164 2.69 -1.97 -1.60
CA MET A 164 2.64 -2.64 -2.91
C MET A 164 1.24 -2.93 -3.50
N PRO A 165 0.11 -3.01 -2.75
CA PRO A 165 -1.21 -3.19 -3.34
C PRO A 165 -1.67 -1.95 -4.13
N ILE A 166 -0.98 -0.82 -3.96
CA ILE A 166 -1.29 0.49 -4.55
C ILE A 166 -0.68 0.59 -5.96
N ARG A 167 -0.84 -0.47 -6.78
CA ARG A 167 -0.26 -0.67 -8.14
C ARG A 167 1.19 -1.14 -8.08
N GLN A 168 1.62 -1.69 -9.22
CA GLN A 168 2.99 -1.99 -9.63
C GLN A 168 3.89 -0.73 -9.67
N ILE A 169 3.75 0.20 -8.72
CA ILE A 169 4.66 1.32 -8.56
C ILE A 169 6.01 0.74 -8.13
N PRO A 170 7.12 1.25 -8.66
CA PRO A 170 8.44 0.86 -8.19
C PRO A 170 8.58 1.12 -6.69
N VAL A 171 9.14 0.15 -5.98
CA VAL A 171 9.42 0.27 -4.54
C VAL A 171 10.89 0.02 -4.31
N LEU A 172 11.50 0.93 -3.55
CA LEU A 172 12.86 0.78 -3.05
C LEU A 172 12.88 0.68 -1.54
N CYS A 173 13.74 -0.18 -1.02
CA CYS A 173 14.05 -0.29 0.40
C CYS A 173 15.53 0.01 0.58
N MET A 174 15.86 1.05 1.34
CA MET A 174 17.22 1.45 1.62
C MET A 174 17.43 1.69 3.10
N GLY A 175 18.68 1.70 3.54
CA GLY A 175 19.02 2.00 4.92
C GLY A 175 20.24 1.26 5.43
N ASP A 176 20.45 1.38 6.74
CA ASP A 176 21.41 0.59 7.50
C ASP A 176 20.72 -0.68 8.03
N PHE A 177 20.99 -1.82 7.38
CA PHE A 177 20.40 -3.10 7.76
C PHE A 177 21.18 -3.81 8.86
N ASN A 178 22.33 -3.28 9.31
CA ASN A 178 23.23 -3.91 10.28
C ASN A 178 23.55 -5.39 9.97
N CYS A 179 23.46 -5.79 8.69
CA CYS A 179 23.71 -7.14 8.26
C CYS A 179 24.17 -7.20 6.81
N ARG A 180 24.92 -8.27 6.51
CA ARG A 180 25.55 -8.47 5.19
C ARG A 180 24.52 -8.92 4.16
N ALA A 181 24.78 -8.63 2.90
CA ALA A 181 23.94 -9.05 1.77
C ALA A 181 23.69 -10.58 1.70
N SER A 182 24.58 -11.39 2.29
CA SER A 182 24.45 -12.85 2.35
C SER A 182 23.67 -13.40 3.55
N SER A 183 23.19 -12.54 4.45
CA SER A 183 22.55 -12.95 5.71
C SER A 183 21.05 -13.22 5.58
N ASP A 184 20.49 -13.97 6.52
CA ASP A 184 19.07 -14.38 6.52
C ASP A 184 18.07 -13.21 6.46
N PRO A 185 18.27 -12.07 7.15
CA PRO A 185 17.40 -10.90 6.98
C PRO A 185 17.34 -10.42 5.53
N ILE A 186 18.48 -10.35 4.84
CA ILE A 186 18.50 -9.93 3.44
C ILE A 186 17.87 -11.00 2.54
N ARG A 187 18.08 -12.28 2.82
CA ARG A 187 17.42 -13.38 2.10
C ARG A 187 15.90 -13.25 2.12
N ILE A 188 15.31 -12.83 3.25
CA ILE A 188 13.85 -12.61 3.36
C ILE A 188 13.38 -11.56 2.36
N LEU A 189 14.09 -10.43 2.21
CA LEU A 189 13.75 -9.43 1.18
C LEU A 189 13.86 -9.99 -0.24
N LEU A 190 14.94 -10.72 -0.54
CA LEU A 190 15.16 -11.31 -1.86
C LEU A 190 14.07 -12.33 -2.23
N ASP A 191 13.70 -13.19 -1.27
CA ASP A 191 12.64 -14.18 -1.45
C ASP A 191 11.25 -13.52 -1.60
N ASN A 192 11.11 -12.25 -1.20
CA ASN A 192 9.93 -11.42 -1.40
C ASN A 192 10.04 -10.48 -2.63
N GLY A 193 10.85 -10.85 -3.61
CA GLY A 193 10.85 -10.21 -4.93
C GLY A 193 11.68 -8.93 -5.04
N PHE A 194 12.62 -8.71 -4.12
CA PHE A 194 13.61 -7.64 -4.21
C PHE A 194 14.93 -8.13 -4.83
N ALA A 195 15.68 -7.20 -5.41
CA ALA A 195 17.06 -7.41 -5.81
C ALA A 195 17.96 -6.32 -5.22
N ASP A 196 19.22 -6.68 -4.98
CA ASP A 196 20.27 -5.75 -4.60
C ASP A 196 20.60 -4.82 -5.79
N ALA A 197 20.46 -3.51 -5.58
CA ALA A 197 20.72 -2.50 -6.60
C ALA A 197 22.21 -2.44 -6.96
N ARG A 198 23.14 -2.71 -6.04
CA ARG A 198 24.58 -2.74 -6.35
C ARG A 198 24.88 -3.84 -7.36
N SER A 199 24.36 -5.04 -7.12
CA SER A 199 24.54 -6.19 -8.01
C SER A 199 23.92 -5.97 -9.39
N ALA A 200 22.82 -5.20 -9.46
CA ALA A 200 22.12 -4.86 -10.70
C ALA A 200 22.71 -3.65 -11.46
N ALA A 201 23.54 -2.84 -10.81
CA ALA A 201 24.08 -1.62 -11.41
C ALA A 201 25.00 -1.91 -12.61
N THR A 202 24.81 -1.12 -13.67
CA THR A 202 25.63 -1.18 -14.90
C THR A 202 27.05 -0.68 -14.64
N VAL A 203 27.18 0.38 -13.86
CA VAL A 203 28.44 0.99 -13.43
C VAL A 203 28.51 0.93 -11.91
N ARG A 204 29.61 0.36 -11.40
CA ARG A 204 29.95 0.33 -9.98
C ARG A 204 31.27 1.07 -9.85
N THR A 205 31.27 2.20 -9.16
CA THR A 205 32.50 3.00 -8.97
C THR A 205 33.26 2.65 -7.71
N SER A 206 32.65 1.86 -6.81
CA SER A 206 33.27 1.34 -5.60
C SER A 206 32.92 -0.13 -5.39
N ASP A 207 33.92 -0.91 -5.00
CA ASP A 207 33.78 -2.29 -4.51
C ASP A 207 33.86 -2.37 -2.98
N SER A 208 33.95 -1.21 -2.31
CA SER A 208 34.09 -1.10 -0.87
C SER A 208 32.75 -1.23 -0.14
N ASN A 209 32.79 -1.64 1.12
CA ASN A 209 31.70 -1.35 2.06
C ASN A 209 31.61 0.17 2.35
N ALA A 210 30.52 0.59 3.01
CA ALA A 210 30.31 1.99 3.39
C ALA A 210 30.77 2.32 4.82
N HIS A 211 30.81 1.34 5.72
CA HIS A 211 31.25 1.55 7.11
C HIS A 211 32.77 1.62 7.24
N HIS A 212 33.26 2.57 8.04
CA HIS A 212 34.66 2.79 8.36
C HIS A 212 34.85 3.23 9.82
N PRO A 213 36.08 3.22 10.38
CA PRO A 213 36.32 3.76 11.71
C PRO A 213 35.90 5.22 11.85
N TYR A 214 35.52 5.63 13.06
CA TYR A 214 35.14 7.01 13.40
C TYR A 214 36.21 8.03 13.02
N PRO A 215 35.82 9.26 12.64
CA PRO A 215 36.74 10.37 12.51
C PRO A 215 37.31 10.80 13.86
N GLU A 216 38.47 11.47 13.81
CA GLU A 216 39.17 11.97 14.98
C GLU A 216 38.58 13.30 15.45
N TRP A 217 38.39 13.46 16.75
CA TRP A 217 38.01 14.73 17.36
C TRP A 217 39.24 15.62 17.57
N ASP A 218 39.24 16.81 16.94
CA ASP A 218 40.23 17.85 17.19
C ASP A 218 39.73 18.77 18.31
N GLU A 219 40.28 18.61 19.51
CA GLU A 219 39.91 19.41 20.69
C GLU A 219 40.22 20.91 20.52
N ALA A 220 41.25 21.28 19.75
CA ALA A 220 41.62 22.69 19.59
C ALA A 220 40.65 23.42 18.64
N LEU A 221 40.19 22.72 17.60
CA LEU A 221 39.29 23.26 16.59
C LEU A 221 37.81 22.95 16.88
N GLN A 222 37.53 22.02 17.80
CA GLN A 222 36.20 21.51 18.13
C GLN A 222 35.47 20.97 16.89
N ILE A 223 36.20 20.19 16.07
CA ILE A 223 35.69 19.58 14.84
C ILE A 223 36.12 18.12 14.73
N PHE A 224 35.39 17.34 13.93
CA PHE A 224 35.81 16.03 13.45
C PHE A 224 36.60 16.15 12.14
N ALA A 225 37.69 15.40 12.04
CA ALA A 225 38.59 15.33 10.90
C ALA A 225 39.28 13.96 10.79
N ASN A 226 40.05 13.76 9.71
CA ASN A 226 40.88 12.57 9.48
C ASN A 226 40.10 11.24 9.49
N GLY A 227 38.82 11.25 9.09
CA GLY A 227 38.07 10.02 8.86
C GLY A 227 38.79 9.10 7.87
N PRO A 228 39.11 7.85 8.23
CA PRO A 228 39.75 6.92 7.32
C PRO A 228 38.77 6.38 6.30
N ALA A 229 39.22 6.16 5.06
CA ALA A 229 38.41 5.51 4.04
C ALA A 229 38.08 4.05 4.44
N PRO A 230 36.91 3.53 4.02
CA PRO A 230 36.56 2.13 4.24
C PRO A 230 37.56 1.20 3.55
N THR A 231 37.89 0.08 4.21
CA THR A 231 38.83 -0.92 3.71
C THR A 231 38.19 -2.29 3.47
N GLY A 232 36.89 -2.41 3.76
CA GLY A 232 36.14 -3.65 3.58
C GLY A 232 35.61 -3.80 2.16
N GLU A 233 35.23 -5.03 1.81
CA GLU A 233 34.59 -5.30 0.51
C GLU A 233 33.07 -5.17 0.62
N TYR A 234 32.39 -5.00 -0.51
CA TYR A 234 30.92 -4.95 -0.56
C TYR A 234 30.23 -6.15 0.12
N ALA A 235 30.85 -7.33 0.13
CA ALA A 235 30.33 -8.51 0.85
C ALA A 235 30.19 -8.29 2.38
N GLN A 236 30.88 -7.29 2.93
CA GLN A 236 30.83 -6.87 4.32
C GLN A 236 29.93 -5.65 4.54
N ALA A 237 29.32 -5.08 3.49
CA ALA A 237 28.45 -3.92 3.58
C ALA A 237 27.19 -4.22 4.41
N ILE A 238 26.74 -3.20 5.14
CA ILE A 238 25.53 -3.22 5.97
C ILE A 238 24.51 -2.15 5.52
N ASP A 239 24.97 -1.14 4.79
CA ASP A 239 24.14 -0.15 4.10
C ASP A 239 23.78 -0.65 2.70
N HIS A 240 22.48 -0.81 2.44
CA HIS A 240 22.01 -1.39 1.19
C HIS A 240 20.91 -0.55 0.56
N ILE A 241 20.77 -0.71 -0.77
CA ILE A 241 19.62 -0.24 -1.53
C ILE A 241 19.08 -1.44 -2.31
N PHE A 242 17.86 -1.84 -1.99
CA PHE A 242 17.12 -2.88 -2.69
C PHE A 242 15.98 -2.26 -3.49
N TYR A 243 15.59 -2.93 -4.57
CA TYR A 243 14.46 -2.52 -5.40
C TYR A 243 13.60 -3.73 -5.77
N ALA A 244 12.30 -3.52 -5.93
CA ALA A 244 11.39 -4.54 -6.41
C ALA A 244 11.78 -4.95 -7.85
N VAL A 245 12.03 -6.24 -8.07
CA VAL A 245 12.52 -6.77 -9.34
C VAL A 245 11.59 -6.39 -10.48
N GLY A 246 12.17 -5.94 -11.59
CA GLY A 246 11.44 -5.57 -12.80
C GLY A 246 10.83 -4.16 -12.80
N THR A 247 10.93 -3.42 -11.68
CA THR A 247 10.34 -2.07 -11.58
C THR A 247 11.31 -0.92 -11.90
N ALA A 248 12.61 -1.18 -11.84
CA ALA A 248 13.64 -0.19 -12.10
C ALA A 248 14.80 -0.78 -12.92
N SER A 249 15.47 0.08 -13.67
CA SER A 249 16.77 -0.17 -14.27
C SER A 249 17.82 0.60 -13.48
N ILE A 250 18.82 -0.10 -12.93
CA ILE A 250 19.87 0.50 -12.11
C ILE A 250 21.10 0.78 -12.99
N PHE A 251 21.52 2.04 -13.04
CA PHE A 251 22.62 2.49 -13.88
C PHE A 251 23.92 2.62 -13.09
N VAL A 252 23.88 3.35 -11.99
CA VAL A 252 25.06 3.65 -11.16
C VAL A 252 24.81 3.14 -9.75
N TYR A 253 25.84 2.58 -9.13
CA TYR A 253 25.96 2.43 -7.69
C TYR A 253 27.30 3.05 -7.26
N GLU A 254 27.27 3.93 -6.26
CA GLU A 254 28.46 4.60 -5.73
C GLU A 254 28.39 4.74 -4.20
N THR A 255 29.53 4.47 -3.56
CA THR A 255 29.83 4.79 -2.17
C THR A 255 30.66 6.07 -2.16
N ILE A 256 30.19 7.12 -1.50
CA ILE A 256 30.84 8.43 -1.47
C ILE A 256 31.87 8.47 -0.33
N ASP A 257 33.15 8.35 -0.67
CA ASP A 257 34.29 8.27 0.25
C ASP A 257 35.14 9.56 0.29
N CYS A 258 34.56 10.70 -0.09
CA CYS A 258 35.27 11.97 0.02
C CYS A 258 35.51 12.34 1.49
N GLN A 259 36.57 13.11 1.77
CA GLN A 259 36.94 13.44 3.14
C GLN A 259 35.81 14.14 3.91
N ASP A 260 34.97 14.93 3.24
CA ASP A 260 33.78 15.52 3.88
C ASP A 260 32.84 14.45 4.44
N ALA A 261 32.58 13.37 3.70
CA ALA A 261 31.77 12.25 4.18
C ALA A 261 32.48 11.48 5.31
N LEU A 262 33.76 11.17 5.13
CA LEU A 262 34.55 10.40 6.09
C LEU A 262 34.69 11.12 7.44
N ASP A 263 34.80 12.44 7.42
CA ASP A 263 34.88 13.26 8.63
C ASP A 263 33.54 13.42 9.35
N ALA A 264 32.42 13.06 8.71
CA ALA A 264 31.08 13.39 9.20
C ALA A 264 30.32 12.21 9.83
N SER A 265 30.69 10.98 9.51
CA SER A 265 30.07 9.76 10.05
C SER A 265 31.09 8.62 10.04
N ASP A 266 30.78 7.50 10.68
CA ASP A 266 31.41 6.19 10.47
C ASP A 266 30.83 5.43 9.26
N HIS A 267 29.87 6.03 8.54
CA HIS A 267 29.32 5.50 7.29
C HIS A 267 29.46 6.50 6.14
N CYS A 268 29.90 6.00 5.00
CA CYS A 268 29.84 6.72 3.74
C CYS A 268 28.40 6.74 3.18
N PRO A 269 27.91 7.86 2.65
CA PRO A 269 26.66 7.88 1.89
C PRO A 269 26.74 6.95 0.68
N VAL A 270 25.65 6.21 0.42
CA VAL A 270 25.53 5.31 -0.72
C VAL A 270 24.38 5.78 -1.60
N TYR A 271 24.57 5.85 -2.92
CA TYR A 271 23.49 6.15 -3.83
C TYR A 271 23.42 5.22 -5.03
N VAL A 272 22.23 5.19 -5.63
CA VAL A 272 22.01 4.64 -6.96
C VAL A 272 21.39 5.67 -7.89
N ASP A 273 21.84 5.66 -9.14
CA ASP A 273 21.10 6.30 -10.23
C ASP A 273 20.29 5.24 -10.97
N LEU A 274 19.01 5.51 -11.14
CA LEU A 274 18.07 4.60 -11.76
C LEU A 274 17.07 5.33 -12.63
N SER A 275 16.41 4.61 -13.52
CA SER A 275 15.12 5.01 -14.03
C SER A 275 14.12 3.94 -13.64
N PHE A 276 12.90 4.37 -13.37
CA PHE A 276 11.81 3.42 -13.33
C PHE A 276 11.61 2.88 -14.72
N ARG A 277 11.49 1.55 -14.81
CA ARG A 277 10.96 0.98 -16.03
C ARG A 277 9.54 1.50 -16.09
N GLU A 278 9.19 2.18 -17.18
CA GLU A 278 7.78 2.37 -17.46
C GLU A 278 7.16 0.98 -17.37
N VAL A 279 6.30 0.77 -16.38
CA VAL A 279 5.12 -0.04 -16.65
C VAL A 279 4.48 0.76 -17.75
N ALA A 280 4.76 0.39 -19.00
CA ALA A 280 4.35 1.15 -20.16
C ALA A 280 2.93 1.64 -19.88
N ALA A 281 2.66 2.93 -20.10
CA ALA A 281 1.30 3.42 -20.11
C ALA A 281 0.50 2.83 -21.30
N THR A 282 1.01 1.79 -21.96
CA THR A 282 0.16 0.74 -22.47
C THR A 282 -0.45 0.02 -21.27
N SER A 283 -1.75 0.20 -21.03
CA SER A 283 -2.54 -0.83 -20.34
C SER A 283 -1.91 -2.18 -20.69
N PRO A 284 -1.41 -2.97 -19.72
CA PRO A 284 -0.82 -4.26 -20.06
C PRO A 284 -1.82 -4.90 -21.01
N PRO A 285 -1.42 -5.41 -22.20
CA PRO A 285 -2.37 -5.95 -23.15
C PRO A 285 -3.23 -6.89 -22.34
N ILE A 286 -4.52 -6.51 -22.14
CA ILE A 286 -5.39 -6.99 -21.05
C ILE A 286 -4.93 -8.38 -20.70
N ALA A 287 -4.13 -8.51 -19.63
CA ALA A 287 -3.46 -9.77 -19.38
C ALA A 287 -4.60 -10.74 -19.21
N SER A 288 -4.80 -11.60 -20.22
CA SER A 288 -5.93 -12.51 -20.25
C SER A 288 -5.91 -13.23 -18.93
N LEU A 289 -7.04 -13.23 -18.24
CA LEU A 289 -7.18 -13.86 -16.92
C LEU A 289 -6.49 -15.22 -16.96
N ALA A 290 -5.53 -15.42 -16.05
CA ALA A 290 -4.69 -16.60 -16.05
C ALA A 290 -5.60 -17.85 -15.96
N PRO A 291 -5.59 -18.75 -16.95
CA PRO A 291 -6.64 -19.77 -17.08
C PRO A 291 -6.70 -20.72 -15.88
N GLU A 292 -5.60 -20.87 -15.14
CA GLU A 292 -5.48 -21.73 -13.96
C GLU A 292 -5.90 -21.04 -12.65
N ALA A 293 -6.09 -19.73 -12.63
CA ALA A 293 -6.54 -18.99 -11.44
C ALA A 293 -8.05 -18.79 -11.45
N LEU A 294 -8.63 -18.65 -10.25
CA LEU A 294 -10.03 -18.24 -10.10
C LEU A 294 -10.10 -16.72 -10.09
N HIS A 295 -10.97 -16.15 -10.92
CA HIS A 295 -11.09 -14.70 -11.08
C HIS A 295 -12.47 -14.18 -10.72
N ILE A 296 -12.51 -13.15 -9.89
CA ILE A 296 -13.73 -12.43 -9.52
C ILE A 296 -13.58 -10.98 -9.94
N CYS A 297 -14.43 -10.51 -10.86
CA CYS A 297 -14.56 -9.09 -11.13
C CYS A 297 -15.48 -8.45 -10.09
N TRP A 298 -15.07 -7.32 -9.53
CA TRP A 298 -15.77 -6.69 -8.42
C TRP A 298 -15.92 -5.17 -8.61
N MET A 299 -17.17 -4.71 -8.51
CA MET A 299 -17.59 -3.31 -8.58
C MET A 299 -18.23 -2.88 -7.25
N THR A 300 -18.01 -1.63 -6.86
CA THR A 300 -18.61 -1.04 -5.66
C THR A 300 -18.88 0.44 -5.84
N ASP A 301 -19.86 0.98 -5.11
CA ASP A 301 -20.15 2.40 -5.02
C ASP A 301 -20.35 3.00 -6.42
N LEU A 302 -21.36 2.49 -7.14
CA LEU A 302 -21.67 2.90 -8.50
C LEU A 302 -22.30 4.29 -8.53
N HIS A 303 -23.18 4.58 -7.56
CA HIS A 303 -23.84 5.88 -7.36
C HIS A 303 -24.46 6.43 -8.65
N LEU A 304 -25.25 5.61 -9.35
CA LEU A 304 -25.93 6.04 -10.55
C LEU A 304 -26.93 7.15 -10.25
N VAL A 305 -26.95 8.17 -11.10
CA VAL A 305 -27.95 9.25 -11.13
C VAL A 305 -28.34 9.49 -12.59
N ASP A 306 -29.43 8.86 -13.02
CA ASP A 306 -29.82 8.82 -14.44
C ASP A 306 -30.05 10.22 -15.02
N ALA A 307 -30.58 11.13 -14.20
CA ALA A 307 -30.92 12.50 -14.60
C ALA A 307 -29.73 13.33 -15.10
N VAL A 308 -28.50 13.00 -14.69
CA VAL A 308 -27.27 13.72 -15.07
C VAL A 308 -26.30 12.87 -15.88
N ALA A 309 -26.66 11.63 -16.23
CA ALA A 309 -25.81 10.73 -17.00
C ALA A 309 -25.39 11.38 -18.34
N GLY A 310 -24.09 11.41 -18.60
CA GLY A 310 -23.49 12.04 -19.79
C GLY A 310 -23.55 13.57 -19.82
N GLN A 311 -23.97 14.23 -18.74
CA GLN A 311 -24.16 15.69 -18.68
C GLN A 311 -23.25 16.33 -17.62
N PRO A 312 -21.94 16.51 -17.89
CA PRO A 312 -20.99 17.04 -16.89
C PRO A 312 -21.31 18.46 -16.42
N GLN A 313 -22.08 19.22 -17.21
CA GLN A 313 -22.47 20.61 -16.90
C GLN A 313 -23.85 20.69 -16.22
N ALA A 314 -24.56 19.58 -16.02
CA ALA A 314 -25.85 19.59 -15.34
C ALA A 314 -25.69 19.91 -13.85
N GLU A 315 -26.69 20.58 -13.27
CA GLU A 315 -26.69 20.89 -11.84
C GLU A 315 -26.66 19.60 -11.01
N GLY A 316 -25.68 19.50 -10.10
CA GLY A 316 -25.49 18.31 -9.27
C GLY A 316 -24.88 17.11 -9.99
N ALA A 317 -24.33 17.29 -11.20
CA ALA A 317 -23.56 16.27 -11.92
C ALA A 317 -22.27 15.84 -11.20
N ILE A 318 -21.75 16.70 -10.32
CA ILE A 318 -20.53 16.47 -9.53
C ILE A 318 -20.80 16.89 -8.07
N ARG A 319 -20.39 16.05 -7.11
CA ARG A 319 -20.41 16.37 -5.67
C ARG A 319 -19.15 15.85 -4.99
N GLY A 320 -18.27 16.77 -4.59
CA GLY A 320 -16.94 16.38 -4.09
C GLY A 320 -16.23 15.55 -5.16
N ASN A 321 -15.76 14.35 -4.80
CA ASN A 321 -15.09 13.44 -5.74
C ASN A 321 -16.07 12.55 -6.53
N ARG A 322 -17.39 12.65 -6.30
CA ARG A 322 -18.39 11.83 -7.01
C ARG A 322 -18.77 12.49 -8.34
N HIS A 323 -18.48 11.82 -9.46
CA HIS A 323 -18.79 12.29 -10.81
C HIS A 323 -19.99 11.50 -11.37
N TYR A 324 -21.20 11.90 -10.97
CA TYR A 324 -22.46 11.22 -11.34
C TYR A 324 -22.70 11.12 -12.84
N TYR A 325 -22.32 12.16 -13.58
CA TYR A 325 -22.48 12.15 -15.03
C TYR A 325 -21.71 11.01 -15.70
N ALA A 326 -20.62 10.52 -15.09
CA ALA A 326 -19.75 9.49 -15.63
C ALA A 326 -20.18 8.07 -15.24
N ALA A 327 -21.00 7.92 -14.20
CA ALA A 327 -21.26 6.65 -13.54
C ALA A 327 -21.80 5.56 -14.50
N MET A 328 -22.80 5.92 -15.31
CA MET A 328 -23.38 5.01 -16.31
C MET A 328 -22.39 4.60 -17.41
N GLN A 329 -21.52 5.52 -17.83
CA GLN A 329 -20.50 5.22 -18.84
C GLN A 329 -19.46 4.24 -18.27
N LYS A 330 -19.01 4.47 -17.04
CA LYS A 330 -18.08 3.57 -16.35
C LYS A 330 -18.69 2.19 -16.13
N LEU A 331 -19.98 2.10 -15.77
CA LEU A 331 -20.69 0.82 -15.67
C LEU A 331 -20.69 0.06 -17.00
N ARG A 332 -21.01 0.73 -18.11
CA ARG A 332 -20.95 0.13 -19.46
C ARG A 332 -19.57 -0.41 -19.80
N GLN A 333 -18.53 0.38 -19.56
CA GLN A 333 -17.14 -0.04 -19.79
C GLN A 333 -16.75 -1.24 -18.93
N ALA A 334 -17.19 -1.27 -17.66
CA ALA A 334 -16.95 -2.40 -16.78
C ALA A 334 -17.63 -3.67 -17.30
N VAL A 335 -18.91 -3.58 -17.70
CA VAL A 335 -19.67 -4.69 -18.29
C VAL A 335 -19.03 -5.21 -19.57
N ASP A 336 -18.62 -4.32 -20.47
CA ASP A 336 -17.93 -4.69 -21.72
C ASP A 336 -16.61 -5.41 -21.42
N THR A 337 -15.86 -4.91 -20.45
CA THR A 337 -14.59 -5.50 -20.01
C THR A 337 -14.82 -6.87 -19.37
N ILE A 338 -15.83 -7.02 -18.50
CA ILE A 338 -16.20 -8.29 -17.88
C ILE A 338 -16.55 -9.34 -18.94
N ASN A 339 -17.38 -8.98 -19.92
CA ASN A 339 -17.77 -9.91 -20.98
C ASN A 339 -16.61 -10.30 -21.89
N LYS A 340 -15.66 -9.39 -22.09
CA LYS A 340 -14.42 -9.66 -22.82
C LYS A 340 -13.50 -10.59 -22.04
N GLU A 341 -13.34 -10.38 -20.73
CA GLU A 341 -12.39 -11.12 -19.90
C GLU A 341 -12.92 -12.46 -19.39
N GLN A 342 -14.25 -12.62 -19.31
CA GLN A 342 -14.92 -13.85 -18.86
C GLN A 342 -14.40 -14.36 -17.50
N PRO A 343 -14.56 -13.58 -16.41
CA PRO A 343 -14.19 -14.02 -15.07
C PRO A 343 -15.06 -15.20 -14.63
N ASP A 344 -14.60 -15.94 -13.61
CA ASP A 344 -15.35 -17.06 -13.04
C ASP A 344 -16.57 -16.57 -12.23
N PHE A 345 -16.51 -15.35 -11.70
CA PHE A 345 -17.63 -14.72 -11.01
C PHE A 345 -17.59 -13.19 -11.09
N VAL A 346 -18.73 -12.54 -10.91
CA VAL A 346 -18.85 -11.08 -10.84
C VAL A 346 -19.64 -10.67 -9.60
N ILE A 347 -19.17 -9.67 -8.88
CA ILE A 347 -19.81 -9.16 -7.67
C ILE A 347 -20.01 -7.65 -7.75
N CYS A 348 -21.20 -7.18 -7.40
CA CYS A 348 -21.44 -5.78 -7.06
C CYS A 348 -21.70 -5.66 -5.55
N THR A 349 -20.95 -4.82 -4.84
CA THR A 349 -21.14 -4.59 -3.40
C THR A 349 -22.02 -3.38 -3.07
N GLY A 350 -22.89 -2.99 -4.00
CA GLY A 350 -23.98 -2.06 -3.72
C GLY A 350 -23.63 -0.59 -3.88
N ASP A 351 -24.51 0.25 -3.35
CA ASP A 351 -24.62 1.67 -3.69
C ASP A 351 -24.76 1.81 -5.22
N ILE A 352 -25.72 1.08 -5.78
CA ILE A 352 -26.08 1.11 -7.18
C ILE A 352 -26.60 2.50 -7.55
N THR A 353 -27.46 3.09 -6.72
CA THR A 353 -28.01 4.45 -6.94
C THR A 353 -27.68 5.37 -5.77
N ASP A 354 -27.42 6.67 -6.01
CA ASP A 354 -27.25 7.68 -4.94
C ASP A 354 -28.55 8.46 -4.65
N ARG A 355 -29.58 8.29 -5.50
CA ARG A 355 -30.88 8.95 -5.35
C ARG A 355 -32.00 7.94 -5.57
N VAL A 356 -33.19 8.27 -5.07
CA VAL A 356 -34.40 7.50 -5.38
C VAL A 356 -34.66 7.56 -6.89
N GLN A 357 -34.50 6.43 -7.56
CA GLN A 357 -34.73 6.27 -9.00
C GLN A 357 -35.01 4.78 -9.35
N PRO A 358 -35.66 4.49 -10.47
CA PRO A 358 -35.75 3.12 -10.98
C PRO A 358 -34.36 2.49 -11.23
N LEU A 359 -34.26 1.17 -11.07
CA LEU A 359 -33.04 0.40 -11.36
C LEU A 359 -32.93 -0.04 -12.82
N ALA A 360 -33.85 0.37 -13.69
CA ALA A 360 -33.91 -0.12 -15.07
C ALA A 360 -32.60 0.11 -15.85
N SER A 361 -31.95 1.26 -15.70
CA SER A 361 -30.66 1.58 -16.33
C SER A 361 -29.54 0.67 -15.84
N PHE A 362 -29.46 0.41 -14.54
CA PHE A 362 -28.54 -0.56 -13.97
C PHE A 362 -28.83 -1.98 -14.47
N GLN A 363 -30.09 -2.39 -14.48
CA GLN A 363 -30.51 -3.74 -14.86
C GLN A 363 -30.18 -4.07 -16.30
N GLU A 364 -30.43 -3.13 -17.21
CA GLU A 364 -30.08 -3.29 -18.62
C GLU A 364 -28.58 -3.63 -18.77
N GLU A 365 -27.71 -2.93 -18.04
CA GLU A 365 -26.27 -3.20 -18.05
C GLU A 365 -25.89 -4.48 -17.29
N TRP A 366 -26.50 -4.70 -16.13
CA TRP A 366 -26.25 -5.87 -15.29
C TRP A 366 -26.62 -7.16 -16.02
N GLU A 367 -27.75 -7.19 -16.73
CA GLU A 367 -28.23 -8.34 -17.50
C GLU A 367 -27.29 -8.72 -18.65
N ARG A 368 -26.60 -7.75 -19.25
CA ARG A 368 -25.59 -8.00 -20.30
C ARG A 368 -24.40 -8.84 -19.85
N ILE A 369 -24.10 -8.90 -18.55
CA ILE A 369 -22.99 -9.71 -18.02
C ILE A 369 -23.30 -11.20 -18.20
N VAL A 370 -22.47 -11.92 -18.99
CA VAL A 370 -22.67 -13.35 -19.27
C VAL A 370 -22.14 -14.23 -18.14
N ALA A 371 -21.05 -13.83 -17.49
CA ALA A 371 -20.45 -14.57 -16.39
C ALA A 371 -21.42 -14.73 -15.20
N PRO A 372 -21.28 -15.79 -14.38
CA PRO A 372 -22.02 -15.91 -13.14
C PRO A 372 -21.82 -14.65 -12.29
N LYS A 373 -22.93 -14.09 -11.78
CA LYS A 373 -22.91 -12.81 -11.08
C LYS A 373 -23.89 -12.79 -9.93
N ASP A 374 -23.55 -12.03 -8.90
CA ASP A 374 -24.46 -11.74 -7.81
C ASP A 374 -24.11 -10.38 -7.17
N LEU A 375 -24.93 -9.90 -6.24
CA LEU A 375 -24.70 -8.62 -5.58
C LEU A 375 -25.21 -8.59 -4.15
N VAL A 376 -24.67 -7.66 -3.38
CA VAL A 376 -25.26 -7.15 -2.12
C VAL A 376 -25.66 -5.69 -2.31
N ILE A 377 -26.59 -5.22 -1.47
CA ILE A 377 -27.06 -3.83 -1.51
C ILE A 377 -26.25 -2.93 -0.57
N GLY A 378 -26.10 -1.68 -0.98
CA GLY A 378 -25.53 -0.61 -0.17
C GLY A 378 -26.61 0.17 0.57
N ASN A 379 -26.17 1.09 1.42
CA ASN A 379 -27.08 1.87 2.25
C ASN A 379 -27.90 2.86 1.41
N HIS A 380 -27.35 3.39 0.31
CA HIS A 380 -28.09 4.29 -0.58
C HIS A 380 -29.15 3.55 -1.41
N ASP A 381 -28.95 2.27 -1.70
CA ASP A 381 -29.93 1.49 -2.46
C ASP A 381 -31.27 1.42 -1.72
N LEU A 382 -31.23 1.31 -0.38
CA LEU A 382 -32.39 1.22 0.50
C LEU A 382 -33.32 2.44 0.43
N ASP A 383 -32.85 3.58 -0.06
CA ASP A 383 -33.69 4.76 -0.26
C ASP A 383 -34.82 4.50 -1.28
N ASN A 384 -34.64 3.54 -2.19
CA ASN A 384 -35.69 3.07 -3.11
C ASN A 384 -36.72 2.14 -2.45
N GLY A 385 -36.48 1.74 -1.20
CA GLY A 385 -37.29 0.79 -0.44
C GLY A 385 -36.92 -0.67 -0.74
N TYR A 386 -36.65 -1.45 0.31
CA TYR A 386 -36.21 -2.84 0.20
C TYR A 386 -37.08 -3.73 -0.70
N ARG A 387 -38.42 -3.70 -0.53
CA ARG A 387 -39.33 -4.52 -1.37
C ARG A 387 -39.21 -4.16 -2.86
N SER A 388 -39.12 -2.87 -3.17
CA SER A 388 -38.96 -2.37 -4.54
C SER A 388 -37.65 -2.87 -5.15
N LEU A 389 -36.54 -2.81 -4.40
CA LEU A 389 -35.25 -3.36 -4.83
C LEU A 389 -35.33 -4.84 -5.13
N VAL A 390 -35.92 -5.63 -4.22
CA VAL A 390 -36.06 -7.09 -4.38
C VAL A 390 -36.89 -7.45 -5.60
N GLU A 391 -38.01 -6.75 -5.83
CA GLU A 391 -38.87 -6.97 -6.99
C GLU A 391 -38.16 -6.59 -8.29
N GLN A 392 -37.58 -5.39 -8.35
CA GLN A 392 -36.86 -4.92 -9.52
C GLN A 392 -35.72 -5.87 -9.86
N LEU A 393 -34.86 -6.24 -8.91
CA LEU A 393 -33.72 -7.14 -9.15
C LEU A 393 -34.12 -8.60 -9.42
N GLY A 394 -35.43 -8.93 -9.40
CA GLY A 394 -35.92 -10.29 -9.65
C GLY A 394 -35.60 -11.27 -8.52
N TYR A 395 -35.37 -10.78 -7.31
CA TYR A 395 -34.94 -11.58 -6.16
C TYR A 395 -36.09 -11.99 -5.23
N ALA A 396 -37.33 -11.70 -5.61
CA ALA A 396 -38.54 -11.98 -4.81
C ALA A 396 -38.71 -13.46 -4.41
N THR A 397 -38.15 -14.40 -5.20
CA THR A 397 -38.22 -15.83 -4.93
C THR A 397 -36.94 -16.39 -4.31
N ARG A 398 -35.93 -15.56 -4.02
CA ARG A 398 -34.70 -16.02 -3.35
C ARG A 398 -35.00 -16.36 -1.89
N PRO A 399 -34.37 -17.42 -1.33
CA PRO A 399 -34.50 -17.72 0.09
C PRO A 399 -33.91 -16.57 0.92
N VAL A 400 -34.59 -16.24 2.02
CA VAL A 400 -34.08 -15.31 3.02
C VAL A 400 -33.08 -16.06 3.89
N VAL A 401 -31.84 -15.59 3.94
CA VAL A 401 -30.78 -16.15 4.79
C VAL A 401 -30.37 -15.07 5.78
N ALA A 402 -30.43 -15.37 7.08
CA ALA A 402 -30.12 -14.40 8.14
C ALA A 402 -30.73 -13.00 7.89
N GLY A 403 -32.04 -12.96 7.59
CA GLY A 403 -32.81 -11.73 7.40
C GLY A 403 -32.76 -11.08 6.02
N SER A 404 -31.88 -11.50 5.10
CA SER A 404 -31.75 -10.89 3.77
C SER A 404 -31.85 -11.89 2.63
N VAL A 405 -32.46 -11.48 1.51
CA VAL A 405 -32.40 -12.24 0.24
C VAL A 405 -31.06 -12.08 -0.49
N PHE A 406 -30.24 -11.11 -0.04
CA PHE A 406 -28.91 -10.82 -0.58
C PHE A 406 -27.80 -11.60 0.13
N ASN A 407 -28.09 -12.19 1.30
CA ASN A 407 -27.16 -13.09 1.98
C ASN A 407 -27.05 -14.41 1.21
N ARG A 408 -25.82 -14.82 0.89
CA ARG A 408 -25.56 -16.04 0.10
C ARG A 408 -24.30 -16.75 0.58
N SER A 409 -24.31 -18.08 0.48
CA SER A 409 -23.13 -18.93 0.64
C SER A 409 -22.99 -19.81 -0.61
N LEU A 410 -21.85 -19.70 -1.29
CA LEU A 410 -21.56 -20.39 -2.55
C LEU A 410 -20.18 -21.06 -2.45
N SER A 411 -20.03 -22.23 -3.08
CA SER A 411 -18.74 -22.89 -3.27
C SER A 411 -18.28 -22.63 -4.69
N LEU A 412 -17.21 -21.84 -4.87
CA LEU A 412 -16.61 -21.62 -6.18
C LEU A 412 -15.43 -22.56 -6.39
N ARG A 413 -15.23 -22.97 -7.65
CA ARG A 413 -14.29 -24.03 -8.02
C ARG A 413 -13.53 -23.67 -9.29
N LYS A 414 -12.20 -23.81 -9.27
CA LYS A 414 -11.33 -23.72 -10.45
C LYS A 414 -10.24 -24.76 -10.35
N GLY A 415 -10.23 -25.76 -11.23
CA GLY A 415 -9.30 -26.88 -11.10
C GLY A 415 -9.42 -27.57 -9.73
N ALA A 416 -8.32 -27.63 -8.97
CA ALA A 416 -8.29 -28.17 -7.62
C ALA A 416 -8.74 -27.16 -6.55
N LEU A 417 -8.57 -25.86 -6.81
CA LEU A 417 -8.97 -24.78 -5.92
C LEU A 417 -10.46 -24.84 -5.57
N ARG A 418 -10.76 -24.65 -4.28
CA ARG A 418 -12.10 -24.49 -3.72
C ARG A 418 -12.10 -23.27 -2.81
N VAL A 419 -13.02 -22.35 -3.03
CA VAL A 419 -13.21 -21.17 -2.17
C VAL A 419 -14.66 -21.05 -1.75
N ARG A 420 -14.88 -20.64 -0.49
CA ARG A 420 -16.20 -20.31 0.01
C ARG A 420 -16.47 -18.83 -0.25
N LEU A 421 -17.47 -18.51 -1.06
CA LEU A 421 -17.93 -17.13 -1.26
C LEU A 421 -19.15 -16.88 -0.36
N LEU A 422 -19.05 -15.87 0.50
CA LEU A 422 -20.11 -15.36 1.35
C LEU A 422 -20.48 -13.95 0.90
N LEU A 423 -21.77 -13.70 0.69
CA LEU A 423 -22.34 -12.38 0.46
C LEU A 423 -23.12 -11.97 1.70
N LEU A 424 -22.89 -10.76 2.19
CA LEU A 424 -23.47 -10.27 3.44
C LEU A 424 -24.07 -8.87 3.28
N ASP A 425 -25.38 -8.78 3.54
CA ASP A 425 -26.14 -7.57 3.75
C ASP A 425 -25.81 -6.99 5.14
N THR A 426 -25.21 -5.81 5.13
CA THR A 426 -24.73 -5.10 6.33
C THR A 426 -25.64 -3.95 6.72
N ASN A 427 -26.88 -3.95 6.21
CA ASN A 427 -27.84 -2.88 6.46
C ASN A 427 -28.92 -3.25 7.48
N ILE A 428 -28.83 -4.42 8.12
CA ILE A 428 -29.85 -4.92 9.04
C ILE A 428 -29.40 -4.69 10.49
N GLY A 429 -30.19 -3.91 11.23
CA GLY A 429 -29.94 -3.59 12.63
C GLY A 429 -30.35 -4.72 13.59
N GLU A 430 -30.10 -4.52 14.88
CA GLU A 430 -30.43 -5.47 15.96
C GLU A 430 -31.94 -5.79 16.04
N ASP A 431 -32.81 -4.88 15.58
CA ASP A 431 -34.26 -5.07 15.51
C ASP A 431 -34.72 -5.95 14.33
N GLY A 432 -33.77 -6.42 13.51
CA GLY A 432 -34.01 -7.21 12.31
C GLY A 432 -34.59 -6.42 11.14
N ALA A 433 -34.60 -5.09 11.22
CA ALA A 433 -35.07 -4.20 10.16
C ALA A 433 -33.90 -3.58 9.38
N HIS A 434 -34.14 -3.30 8.09
CA HIS A 434 -33.21 -2.53 7.27
C HIS A 434 -33.13 -1.07 7.76
N ARG A 435 -31.90 -0.60 8.02
CA ARG A 435 -31.62 0.77 8.45
C ARG A 435 -31.57 1.71 7.25
N VAL A 436 -32.66 2.44 7.01
CA VAL A 436 -32.76 3.43 5.92
C VAL A 436 -32.25 4.80 6.39
N GLY A 437 -31.62 5.57 5.49
CA GLY A 437 -31.21 6.96 5.78
C GLY A 437 -30.00 7.09 6.70
N THR A 438 -29.18 6.05 6.79
CA THR A 438 -27.91 6.05 7.54
C THR A 438 -26.75 5.64 6.64
N SER A 439 -25.54 6.06 6.97
CA SER A 439 -24.29 5.56 6.39
C SER A 439 -23.58 4.54 7.30
N GLU A 440 -24.21 4.17 8.41
CA GLU A 440 -23.64 3.24 9.38
C GLU A 440 -24.22 1.84 9.17
N GLY A 441 -23.35 0.89 8.79
CA GLY A 441 -23.69 -0.53 8.72
C GLY A 441 -23.93 -1.16 10.09
N ALA A 442 -24.65 -2.27 10.13
CA ALA A 442 -24.94 -3.03 11.34
C ALA A 442 -25.09 -4.53 11.04
N LEU A 443 -25.00 -5.35 12.10
CA LEU A 443 -25.27 -6.79 12.04
C LEU A 443 -26.19 -7.25 13.15
N GLN A 444 -27.32 -7.83 12.77
CA GLN A 444 -28.15 -8.62 13.69
C GLN A 444 -27.46 -9.91 14.15
N GLU A 445 -27.94 -10.48 15.24
CA GLU A 445 -27.43 -11.73 15.82
C GLU A 445 -27.51 -12.91 14.83
N GLU A 446 -28.59 -13.01 14.07
CA GLU A 446 -28.79 -14.07 13.08
C GLU A 446 -27.71 -14.05 11.99
N ALA A 447 -27.21 -12.87 11.61
CA ALA A 447 -26.15 -12.73 10.61
C ALA A 447 -24.80 -13.21 11.16
N ILE A 448 -24.46 -12.84 12.39
CA ILE A 448 -23.24 -13.31 13.05
C ILE A 448 -23.28 -14.82 13.27
N ALA A 449 -24.39 -15.35 13.76
CA ALA A 449 -24.57 -16.79 13.97
C ALA A 449 -24.49 -17.58 12.65
N TRP A 450 -25.08 -17.04 11.58
CA TRP A 450 -25.00 -17.64 10.25
C TRP A 450 -23.56 -17.66 9.71
N LEU A 451 -22.82 -16.54 9.80
CA LEU A 451 -21.43 -16.48 9.37
C LEU A 451 -20.56 -17.47 10.16
N GLU A 452 -20.70 -17.53 11.48
CA GLU A 452 -19.95 -18.47 12.33
C GLU A 452 -20.20 -19.91 11.90
N GLN A 453 -21.47 -20.26 11.70
CA GLN A 453 -21.87 -21.61 11.29
C GLN A 453 -21.33 -21.96 9.89
N GLU A 454 -21.48 -21.07 8.90
CA GLU A 454 -21.00 -21.31 7.53
C GLU A 454 -19.48 -21.43 7.49
N MET A 455 -18.74 -20.53 8.13
CA MET A 455 -17.27 -20.54 8.09
C MET A 455 -16.69 -21.78 8.80
N ARG A 456 -17.32 -22.22 9.90
CA ARG A 456 -16.91 -23.44 10.62
C ARG A 456 -17.19 -24.71 9.84
N THR A 457 -18.35 -24.80 9.19
CA THR A 457 -18.81 -26.06 8.58
C THR A 457 -18.43 -26.20 7.12
N CYS A 458 -18.12 -25.11 6.43
CA CYS A 458 -17.68 -25.19 5.04
C CYS A 458 -16.36 -25.97 4.93
N PRO A 459 -16.19 -26.81 3.90
CA PRO A 459 -14.94 -27.57 3.71
C PRO A 459 -13.79 -26.71 3.19
N GLU A 460 -14.05 -25.51 2.66
CA GLU A 460 -13.01 -24.66 2.07
C GLU A 460 -12.22 -23.89 3.13
N ALA A 461 -10.89 -23.93 3.06
CA ALA A 461 -10.02 -23.17 3.96
C ALA A 461 -10.03 -21.66 3.66
N LEU A 462 -10.14 -21.29 2.39
CA LEU A 462 -10.23 -19.90 1.94
C LEU A 462 -11.69 -19.46 1.83
N VAL A 463 -12.06 -18.47 2.64
CA VAL A 463 -13.37 -17.82 2.67
C VAL A 463 -13.22 -16.40 2.14
N LEU A 464 -14.05 -16.04 1.17
CA LEU A 464 -14.19 -14.69 0.64
C LEU A 464 -15.50 -14.12 1.16
N LEU A 465 -15.45 -13.05 1.94
CA LEU A 465 -16.64 -12.35 2.42
C LEU A 465 -16.79 -11.05 1.64
N PHE A 466 -17.92 -10.85 0.98
CA PHE A 466 -18.26 -9.59 0.32
C PHE A 466 -19.42 -8.91 1.03
N SER A 467 -19.26 -7.63 1.37
CA SER A 467 -20.29 -6.79 1.97
C SER A 467 -20.20 -5.36 1.44
N HIS A 468 -21.24 -4.55 1.63
CA HIS A 468 -21.13 -3.12 1.32
C HIS A 468 -20.24 -2.39 2.32
N HIS A 469 -20.57 -2.47 3.61
CA HIS A 469 -19.78 -1.84 4.67
C HIS A 469 -18.63 -2.75 5.12
N GLY A 470 -17.47 -2.16 5.42
CA GLY A 470 -16.29 -2.86 5.92
C GLY A 470 -16.17 -2.82 7.44
N MET A 471 -16.02 -3.97 8.10
CA MET A 471 -15.87 -4.07 9.56
C MET A 471 -14.51 -3.51 10.05
N ALA A 472 -13.50 -3.46 9.19
CA ALA A 472 -12.23 -2.78 9.42
C ALA A 472 -12.20 -1.33 8.92
N GLY A 473 -13.35 -0.79 8.51
CA GLY A 473 -13.50 0.57 8.02
C GLY A 473 -13.34 1.65 9.09
N PRO A 474 -13.41 2.93 8.69
CA PRO A 474 -13.52 4.04 9.63
C PRO A 474 -14.67 3.82 10.61
N THR A 475 -14.43 4.14 11.88
CA THR A 475 -15.34 3.80 12.99
C THR A 475 -16.75 4.39 12.89
N LYS A 476 -16.95 5.42 12.06
CA LYS A 476 -18.25 6.05 11.82
C LYS A 476 -19.15 5.33 10.82
N TYR A 477 -18.62 4.35 10.07
CA TYR A 477 -19.35 3.67 8.98
C TYR A 477 -19.86 2.27 9.37
N PHE A 478 -19.61 1.86 10.60
CA PHE A 478 -20.12 0.60 11.12
C PHE A 478 -20.41 0.73 12.61
N HIS A 479 -21.52 0.16 13.05
CA HIS A 479 -21.87 0.08 14.46
C HIS A 479 -20.79 -0.71 15.24
N GLN A 480 -20.04 -0.01 16.09
CA GLN A 480 -18.82 -0.53 16.71
C GLN A 480 -19.02 -1.77 17.62
N PRO A 481 -20.13 -1.90 18.36
CA PRO A 481 -20.44 -3.15 19.07
C PRO A 481 -20.53 -4.37 18.12
N ASP A 482 -21.05 -4.19 16.90
CA ASP A 482 -21.18 -5.27 15.93
C ASP A 482 -19.84 -5.64 15.30
N VAL A 483 -18.96 -4.65 15.08
CA VAL A 483 -17.56 -4.91 14.70
C VAL A 483 -16.85 -5.76 15.75
N THR A 484 -17.07 -5.46 17.04
CA THR A 484 -16.48 -6.24 18.13
C THR A 484 -17.03 -7.67 18.16
N ARG A 485 -18.36 -7.83 18.02
CA ARG A 485 -19.00 -9.14 17.94
C ARG A 485 -18.53 -9.95 16.72
N TYR A 486 -18.35 -9.29 15.57
CA TYR A 486 -17.82 -9.89 14.35
C TYR A 486 -16.41 -10.43 14.58
N TYR A 487 -15.46 -9.63 15.07
CA TYR A 487 -14.09 -10.11 15.27
C TYR A 487 -14.00 -11.21 16.33
N ALA A 488 -14.76 -11.10 17.42
CA ALA A 488 -14.86 -12.18 18.40
C ALA A 488 -15.43 -13.46 17.78
N MET A 489 -16.32 -13.37 16.79
CA MET A 489 -16.80 -14.51 16.01
C MET A 489 -15.69 -15.07 15.12
N VAL A 490 -14.95 -14.24 14.37
CA VAL A 490 -13.85 -14.71 13.52
C VAL A 490 -12.79 -15.42 14.36
N ASP A 491 -12.43 -14.90 15.54
CA ASP A 491 -11.51 -15.54 16.48
C ASP A 491 -11.98 -16.96 16.83
N ARG A 492 -13.26 -17.10 17.22
CA ARG A 492 -13.87 -18.40 17.55
C ARG A 492 -13.96 -19.35 16.35
N VAL A 493 -14.02 -18.86 15.11
CA VAL A 493 -13.96 -19.70 13.91
C VAL A 493 -12.54 -20.17 13.68
N ALA A 494 -11.56 -19.27 13.75
CA ALA A 494 -10.14 -19.59 13.53
C ALA A 494 -9.61 -20.58 14.58
N GLU A 495 -10.06 -20.48 15.84
CA GLU A 495 -9.76 -21.49 16.87
C GLU A 495 -10.30 -22.88 16.51
N ALA A 496 -11.50 -22.95 15.93
CA ALA A 496 -12.12 -24.21 15.52
C ALA A 496 -11.58 -24.74 14.19
N LYS A 497 -11.01 -23.86 13.36
CA LYS A 497 -10.53 -24.14 12.00
C LYS A 497 -9.21 -23.39 11.75
N PRO A 498 -8.07 -23.90 12.24
CA PRO A 498 -6.78 -23.20 12.21
C PRO A 498 -6.27 -22.89 10.80
N GLU A 499 -6.73 -23.61 9.79
CA GLU A 499 -6.41 -23.39 8.38
C GLU A 499 -7.25 -22.28 7.72
N LEU A 500 -8.18 -21.66 8.45
CA LEU A 500 -9.02 -20.58 7.92
C LEU A 500 -8.16 -19.44 7.38
N ARG A 501 -8.48 -19.02 6.16
CA ARG A 501 -8.02 -17.77 5.57
C ARG A 501 -9.25 -17.00 5.13
N LEU A 502 -9.46 -15.82 5.69
CA LEU A 502 -10.57 -14.94 5.41
C LEU A 502 -10.08 -13.73 4.62
N LEU A 503 -10.76 -13.47 3.50
CA LEU A 503 -10.58 -12.26 2.72
C LEU A 503 -11.90 -11.48 2.73
N HIS A 504 -11.95 -10.39 3.50
CA HIS A 504 -13.12 -9.54 3.61
C HIS A 504 -13.05 -8.37 2.63
N CYS A 505 -13.83 -8.42 1.55
CA CYS A 505 -13.93 -7.38 0.53
C CYS A 505 -15.16 -6.49 0.78
N ALA A 506 -14.97 -5.18 0.92
CA ALA A 506 -16.07 -4.23 1.11
C ALA A 506 -15.88 -2.91 0.35
N GLY A 507 -16.92 -2.09 0.29
CA GLY A 507 -16.92 -0.75 -0.29
C GLY A 507 -17.24 0.35 0.72
N HIS A 508 -18.07 1.31 0.31
CA HIS A 508 -18.66 2.39 1.10
C HIS A 508 -17.73 3.56 1.46
N HIS A 509 -16.43 3.33 1.64
CA HIS A 509 -15.52 4.39 2.13
C HIS A 509 -14.95 5.31 1.05
N HIS A 510 -15.37 5.14 -0.21
CA HIS A 510 -15.04 6.00 -1.33
C HIS A 510 -13.53 6.15 -1.54
N VAL A 511 -12.79 5.05 -1.34
CA VAL A 511 -11.34 5.03 -1.54
C VAL A 511 -11.03 5.21 -3.02
N HIS A 512 -10.02 6.02 -3.33
CA HIS A 512 -9.53 6.27 -4.68
C HIS A 512 -8.08 6.77 -4.63
N PRO A 513 -7.23 6.45 -5.62
CA PRO A 513 -7.52 5.64 -6.82
C PRO A 513 -7.37 4.13 -6.61
N LEU A 514 -7.08 3.68 -5.39
CA LEU A 514 -6.63 2.32 -5.11
C LEU A 514 -7.24 1.78 -3.84
N ALA A 515 -7.44 0.47 -3.79
CA ALA A 515 -8.04 -0.18 -2.64
C ALA A 515 -7.15 -0.03 -1.40
N GLU A 516 -7.76 0.06 -0.23
CA GLU A 516 -7.05 -0.02 1.04
C GLU A 516 -7.06 -1.47 1.52
N ILE A 517 -5.90 -2.02 1.87
CA ILE A 517 -5.76 -3.40 2.34
C ILE A 517 -5.18 -3.39 3.74
N LEU A 518 -5.85 -4.07 4.67
CA LEU A 518 -5.47 -4.15 6.08
C LEU A 518 -5.45 -5.60 6.54
N VAL A 519 -4.38 -6.04 7.18
CA VAL A 519 -4.36 -7.31 7.90
C VAL A 519 -4.86 -7.05 9.32
N ARG A 520 -6.00 -7.63 9.69
CA ARG A 520 -6.67 -7.37 10.98
C ARG A 520 -6.34 -8.43 12.01
N THR A 521 -6.26 -9.67 11.57
CA THR A 521 -5.77 -10.81 12.36
C THR A 521 -4.81 -11.61 11.46
N PRO A 522 -4.07 -12.60 12.00
CA PRO A 522 -3.22 -13.46 11.17
C PRO A 522 -3.94 -14.23 10.05
N TYR A 523 -5.27 -14.32 10.11
CA TYR A 523 -6.12 -15.06 9.17
C TYR A 523 -7.16 -14.19 8.45
N ASP A 524 -7.37 -12.93 8.85
CA ASP A 524 -8.32 -12.01 8.21
C ASP A 524 -7.60 -10.84 7.52
N SER A 525 -7.74 -10.79 6.21
CA SER A 525 -7.32 -9.69 5.35
C SER A 525 -8.53 -8.91 4.87
N PHE A 526 -8.59 -7.63 5.20
CA PHE A 526 -9.62 -6.72 4.73
C PHE A 526 -9.18 -5.97 3.48
N ILE A 527 -10.06 -5.85 2.49
CA ILE A 527 -9.90 -5.06 1.27
C ILE A 527 -11.09 -4.10 1.16
N ASN A 528 -10.80 -2.82 1.12
CA ASN A 528 -11.75 -1.75 0.85
C ASN A 528 -11.59 -1.27 -0.59
N GLY A 529 -12.57 -1.59 -1.43
CA GLY A 529 -12.54 -1.37 -2.87
C GLY A 529 -12.60 0.11 -3.26
N VAL A 530 -12.06 0.39 -4.44
CA VAL A 530 -12.15 1.67 -5.12
C VAL A 530 -13.58 1.96 -5.55
N ALA A 531 -14.12 3.12 -5.18
CA ALA A 531 -15.45 3.52 -5.58
C ALA A 531 -15.50 3.86 -7.08
N MET A 532 -16.41 3.24 -7.82
CA MET A 532 -16.51 3.42 -9.27
C MET A 532 -16.93 4.85 -9.66
N ILE A 533 -17.63 5.54 -8.76
CA ILE A 533 -18.11 6.92 -8.96
C ILE A 533 -17.01 7.99 -8.89
N SER A 534 -15.83 7.68 -8.37
CA SER A 534 -14.79 8.68 -8.11
C SER A 534 -14.18 9.27 -9.39
N GLU A 535 -14.01 10.60 -9.41
CA GLU A 535 -13.30 11.40 -10.43
C GLU A 535 -13.69 11.12 -11.89
N SER A 536 -12.95 11.62 -12.90
CA SER A 536 -13.20 11.29 -14.32
C SER A 536 -12.74 9.87 -14.67
N SER A 537 -11.71 9.38 -13.98
CA SER A 537 -11.23 7.98 -14.05
C SER A 537 -11.47 7.22 -12.74
N SER A 538 -11.97 5.99 -12.83
CA SER A 538 -12.05 5.05 -11.70
C SER A 538 -11.67 3.62 -12.12
N PHE A 539 -11.89 2.63 -11.26
CA PHE A 539 -11.40 1.27 -11.45
C PHE A 539 -12.45 0.22 -11.06
N MET A 540 -12.56 -0.82 -11.90
CA MET A 540 -13.13 -2.11 -11.52
C MET A 540 -12.00 -3.01 -10.98
N HIS A 541 -12.30 -3.82 -9.96
CA HIS A 541 -11.35 -4.76 -9.38
C HIS A 541 -11.40 -6.11 -10.07
N VAL A 542 -10.26 -6.78 -10.12
CA VAL A 542 -10.14 -8.20 -10.49
C VAL A 542 -9.34 -8.90 -9.39
N LEU A 543 -10.05 -9.63 -8.53
CA LEU A 543 -9.47 -10.50 -7.52
C LEU A 543 -9.13 -11.83 -8.18
N SER A 544 -7.85 -12.21 -8.17
CA SER A 544 -7.35 -13.44 -8.78
C SER A 544 -6.74 -14.34 -7.72
N ILE A 545 -7.18 -15.60 -7.66
CA ILE A 545 -6.77 -16.57 -6.65
C ILE A 545 -6.10 -17.76 -7.34
N ALA A 546 -4.82 -17.97 -7.04
CA ALA A 546 -4.04 -19.08 -7.57
C ALA A 546 -4.41 -20.41 -6.91
N GLN A 547 -3.94 -21.52 -7.49
CA GLN A 547 -4.26 -22.87 -7.02
C GLN A 547 -3.80 -23.17 -5.58
N ASP A 548 -2.77 -22.49 -5.10
CA ASP A 548 -2.27 -22.56 -3.72
C ASP A 548 -3.05 -21.65 -2.74
N GLY A 549 -4.06 -20.92 -3.22
CA GLY A 549 -4.84 -19.98 -2.44
C GLY A 549 -4.15 -18.64 -2.19
N THR A 550 -2.99 -18.36 -2.80
CA THR A 550 -2.47 -16.99 -2.86
C THR A 550 -3.37 -16.13 -3.74
N TRP A 551 -3.53 -14.85 -3.39
CA TRP A 551 -4.44 -13.95 -4.09
C TRP A 551 -3.72 -12.67 -4.51
N THR A 552 -4.21 -12.06 -5.59
CA THR A 552 -3.77 -10.76 -6.08
C THR A 552 -4.98 -9.90 -6.43
N LEU A 553 -4.85 -8.60 -6.26
CA LEU A 553 -5.85 -7.62 -6.66
C LEU A 553 -5.29 -6.79 -7.81
N SER A 554 -5.95 -6.83 -8.96
CA SER A 554 -5.61 -5.97 -10.10
C SER A 554 -6.80 -5.08 -10.45
N TYR A 555 -6.57 -4.09 -11.32
CA TYR A 555 -7.54 -3.06 -11.63
C TYR A 555 -7.76 -2.99 -13.15
N ARG A 556 -8.97 -2.62 -13.54
CA ARG A 556 -9.33 -2.22 -14.91
C ARG A 556 -9.81 -0.78 -14.85
N GLU A 557 -9.11 0.08 -15.57
CA GLU A 557 -9.44 1.50 -15.60
C GLU A 557 -10.73 1.74 -16.39
N LEU A 558 -11.55 2.66 -15.88
CA LEU A 558 -12.81 3.10 -16.45
C LEU A 558 -12.75 4.62 -16.57
N ARG A 559 -12.89 5.16 -17.79
CA ARG A 559 -12.68 6.59 -18.08
C ARG A 559 -13.94 7.24 -18.64
N THR A 560 -14.06 8.55 -18.47
CA THR A 560 -15.00 9.34 -19.27
C THR A 560 -14.46 9.56 -20.69
N GLU A 561 -15.33 9.54 -21.70
CA GLU A 561 -14.92 9.91 -23.07
C GLU A 561 -14.57 11.40 -23.12
N GLY A 562 -13.39 11.73 -23.67
CA GLY A 562 -12.92 13.12 -23.86
C GLY A 562 -11.62 13.49 -23.14
N ASP A 563 -11.03 12.60 -22.33
CA ASP A 563 -9.78 12.84 -21.57
C ASP A 563 -8.50 12.36 -22.30
N ASP A 564 -8.58 11.96 -23.57
CA ASP A 564 -7.40 11.75 -24.42
C ASP A 564 -6.91 13.11 -24.97
N GLY A 565 -6.38 13.94 -24.07
CA GLY A 565 -5.80 15.26 -24.35
C GLY A 565 -4.29 15.29 -24.15
#